data_AF-A0A7C3QJM4-F1
#
_entry.id   AF-A0A7C3QJM4-F1
#
_cell.length_a   1.000
_cell.length_b   1.000
_cell.length_c   1.000
_cell.angle_alpha   90.00
_cell.angle_beta   90.00
_cell.angle_gamma   90.00
#
_symmetry.space_group_name_H-M   'P 1'
#
loop_
_entity.id
_entity.type
_entity.pdbx_description
1 polymer ?
#
loop_
_entity_poly.entity_id
_entity_poly.type
_entity_poly.pdbx_seq_one_letter_code
_entity_poly.pdbx_strand_id
1 'polypeptide(L)'
;MTANGWLQIAFFSVALLLVTKPMGVYLVKVYDGSFRWLGWLERPIYRALGVDPTEDQHWTRYAGGMLLFSLASMLLTYLVLRVQHLLPLNPQGLSAVPDRQAFETAASFTTN
;
A
#
# COMPACT_ATOMS: atom_id res chain seq x y z
N MET A 1 -2.22 0.92 -37.67
CA MET A 1 -1.72 1.66 -36.49
C MET A 1 -1.10 2.96 -36.97
N THR A 2 -1.34 4.08 -36.29
CA THR A 2 -0.85 5.41 -36.73
C THR A 2 0.58 5.67 -36.23
N ALA A 3 1.32 6.57 -36.90
CA ALA A 3 2.65 6.97 -36.48
C ALA A 3 2.68 7.57 -35.06
N ASN A 4 1.63 8.31 -34.68
CA ASN A 4 1.45 8.84 -33.33
C ASN A 4 1.38 7.74 -32.27
N GLY A 5 0.67 6.63 -32.54
CA GLY A 5 0.59 5.51 -31.61
C GLY A 5 1.95 4.84 -31.37
N TRP A 6 2.74 4.65 -32.42
CA TRP A 6 4.11 4.15 -32.29
C TRP A 6 5.02 5.07 -31.49
N LEU A 7 4.89 6.39 -31.70
CA LEU A 7 5.66 7.39 -30.96
C LEU A 7 5.28 7.38 -29.47
N GLN A 8 3.99 7.26 -29.13
CA GLN A 8 3.52 7.14 -27.74
C GLN A 8 4.07 5.89 -27.05
N ILE A 9 4.03 4.73 -27.72
CA ILE A 9 4.57 3.47 -27.19
C ILE A 9 6.09 3.61 -26.94
N ALA A 10 6.82 4.14 -27.91
CA ALA A 10 8.26 4.34 -27.79
C ALA A 10 8.60 5.29 -26.64
N PHE A 11 7.89 6.43 -26.56
CA PHE A 11 8.08 7.41 -25.49
C PHE A 11 7.80 6.81 -24.11
N PHE A 12 6.66 6.14 -23.93
CA PHE A 12 6.32 5.48 -22.68
C PHE A 12 7.36 4.42 -22.30
N SER A 13 7.80 3.61 -23.27
CA SER A 13 8.79 2.56 -23.02
C SER A 13 10.13 3.12 -22.58
N VAL A 14 10.60 4.20 -23.22
CA VAL A 14 11.83 4.89 -22.83
C VAL A 14 11.68 5.50 -21.43
N ALA A 15 10.58 6.19 -21.15
CA ALA A 15 10.32 6.77 -19.84
C ALA A 15 10.27 5.70 -18.74
N LEU A 16 9.61 4.57 -19.00
CA LEU A 16 9.56 3.42 -18.10
C LEU A 16 10.97 2.90 -17.82
N LEU A 17 11.77 2.62 -18.84
CA LEU A 17 13.14 2.10 -18.68
C LEU A 17 14.05 3.07 -17.91
N LEU A 18 13.88 4.38 -18.13
CA LEU A 18 14.62 5.41 -17.40
C LEU A 18 14.28 5.42 -15.90
N VAL A 19 13.04 5.14 -15.51
CA VAL A 19 12.60 5.10 -14.11
C VAL A 19 12.88 3.73 -13.46
N THR A 20 12.82 2.64 -14.21
CA THR A 20 13.02 1.27 -13.70
C THR A 20 14.37 1.12 -12.99
N LYS A 21 15.47 1.59 -13.59
CA LYS A 21 16.82 1.44 -13.00
C LYS A 21 16.98 2.18 -11.67
N PRO A 22 16.70 3.50 -11.54
CA PRO A 22 16.83 4.20 -10.26
C PRO A 22 15.89 3.64 -9.20
N MET A 23 14.65 3.29 -9.55
CA MET A 23 13.71 2.65 -8.62
C MET A 23 14.21 1.28 -8.14
N GLY A 24 14.75 0.45 -9.04
CA GLY A 24 15.31 -0.86 -8.68
C GLY A 24 16.50 -0.73 -7.73
N VAL A 25 17.44 0.18 -8.01
CA VAL A 25 18.59 0.44 -7.11
C VAL A 25 18.13 0.94 -5.76
N TYR A 26 17.10 1.79 -5.72
CA TYR A 26 16.49 2.24 -4.47
C TYR A 26 15.91 1.08 -3.66
N LEU A 27 15.10 0.22 -4.28
CA LEU A 27 14.49 -0.94 -3.62
C LEU A 27 15.54 -1.90 -3.05
N VAL A 28 16.61 -2.20 -3.80
CA VAL A 28 17.73 -3.02 -3.30
C VAL A 28 18.34 -2.41 -2.04
N LYS A 29 18.63 -1.10 -2.06
CA LYS A 29 19.21 -0.43 -0.88
C LYS A 29 18.29 -0.44 0.34
N VAL A 30 16.98 -0.36 0.13
CA VAL A 30 15.97 -0.44 1.19
C VAL A 30 15.91 -1.86 1.76
N TYR A 31 15.80 -2.89 0.91
CA TYR A 31 15.74 -4.28 1.37
C TYR A 31 17.02 -4.76 2.05
N ASP A 32 18.18 -4.29 1.61
CA ASP A 32 19.47 -4.61 2.26
C ASP A 32 19.75 -3.73 3.50
N GLY A 33 18.85 -2.81 3.88
CA GLY A 33 19.00 -1.93 5.05
C GLY A 33 20.13 -0.88 4.96
N SER A 34 20.69 -0.69 3.76
CA SER A 34 21.75 0.29 3.47
C SER A 34 21.21 1.70 3.20
N PHE A 35 19.92 1.81 2.86
CA PHE A 35 19.23 3.08 2.71
C PHE A 35 18.82 3.64 4.07
N ARG A 36 19.56 4.64 4.59
CA ARG A 36 19.33 5.20 5.93
C ARG A 36 19.00 6.69 5.96
N TRP A 37 18.62 7.26 4.81
CA TRP A 37 18.38 8.70 4.68
C TRP A 37 17.31 9.22 5.66
N LEU A 38 16.28 8.41 5.93
CA LEU A 38 15.19 8.72 6.86
C LEU A 38 15.29 7.98 8.20
N GLY A 39 16.43 7.35 8.50
CA GLY A 39 16.57 6.51 9.71
C GLY A 39 16.36 7.27 11.02
N TRP A 40 16.57 8.60 11.04
CA TRP A 40 16.28 9.44 12.21
C TRP A 40 14.77 9.58 12.48
N LEU A 41 13.94 9.49 11.44
CA LEU A 41 12.48 9.55 11.51
C LEU A 41 11.86 8.17 11.73
N GLU A 42 12.48 7.11 11.21
CA GLU A 42 12.01 5.72 11.37
C GLU A 42 12.21 5.21 12.81
N ARG A 43 13.36 5.50 13.42
CA ARG A 43 13.69 5.05 14.79
C ARG A 43 12.62 5.35 15.84
N PRO A 44 12.07 6.57 15.97
CA PRO A 44 11.01 6.82 16.94
C PRO A 44 9.73 6.04 16.63
N ILE A 45 9.38 5.84 15.35
CA ILE A 45 8.21 5.08 14.93
C ILE A 45 8.37 3.61 15.30
N TYR A 46 9.52 3.01 15.00
CA TYR A 46 9.82 1.64 15.38
C TYR A 46 9.75 1.42 16.89
N ARG A 47 10.30 2.35 17.68
CA ARG A 47 10.18 2.29 19.15
C ARG A 47 8.72 2.38 19.62
N ALA A 48 7.93 3.29 19.04
CA ALA A 48 6.52 3.46 19.41
C ALA A 48 5.68 2.21 19.07
N LEU A 49 6.02 1.51 18.00
CA LEU A 49 5.35 0.29 17.55
C LEU A 49 5.97 -1.01 18.12
N GLY A 50 7.06 -0.91 18.88
CA GLY A 50 7.79 -2.07 19.40
C GLY A 50 8.47 -2.93 18.32
N VAL A 51 8.82 -2.34 17.19
CA VAL A 51 9.49 -3.01 16.06
C VAL A 51 11.00 -2.96 16.25
N ASP A 52 11.66 -4.11 16.19
CA ASP A 52 13.12 -4.19 16.06
C ASP A 52 13.49 -4.34 14.57
N PRO A 53 14.10 -3.31 13.93
CA PRO A 53 14.48 -3.37 12.53
C PRO A 53 15.70 -4.27 12.26
N THR A 54 16.33 -4.83 13.30
CA THR A 54 17.47 -5.75 13.19
C THR A 54 17.08 -7.22 13.35
N GLU A 55 15.81 -7.49 13.69
CA GLU A 55 15.30 -8.85 13.85
C GLU A 55 14.87 -9.43 12.49
N ASP A 56 15.46 -10.57 12.12
CA ASP A 56 15.01 -11.34 10.96
C ASP A 56 13.69 -12.06 11.26
N GLN A 57 12.74 -12.00 10.34
CA GLN A 57 11.46 -12.70 10.47
C GLN A 57 11.49 -14.05 9.77
N HIS A 58 11.18 -15.12 10.50
CA HIS A 58 10.89 -16.41 9.88
C HIS A 58 9.65 -16.30 8.96
N TRP A 59 9.64 -17.04 7.86
CA TRP A 59 8.60 -16.91 6.83
C TRP A 59 7.17 -17.10 7.36
N THR A 60 6.96 -17.96 8.37
CA THR A 60 5.63 -18.15 8.99
C THR A 60 5.16 -16.91 9.74
N ARG A 61 6.07 -16.20 10.43
CA ARG A 61 5.77 -14.95 11.13
C ARG A 61 5.49 -13.84 10.13
N TYR A 62 6.25 -13.79 9.04
CA TYR A 62 6.00 -12.86 7.93
C TYR A 62 4.63 -13.11 7.27
N ALA A 63 4.35 -14.35 6.87
CA ALA A 63 3.09 -14.72 6.24
C ALA A 63 1.89 -14.48 7.19
N GLY A 64 2.04 -14.87 8.46
CA GLY A 64 1.03 -14.59 9.49
C GLY A 64 0.79 -13.09 9.68
N GLY A 65 1.85 -12.29 9.75
CA GLY A 65 1.76 -10.83 9.85
C GLY A 65 1.05 -10.21 8.64
N MET A 66 1.40 -10.65 7.43
CA MET A 66 0.76 -10.19 6.20
C MET A 66 -0.74 -10.53 6.19
N LEU A 67 -1.12 -11.77 6.51
CA LEU A 67 -2.53 -12.19 6.55
C LEU A 67 -3.33 -11.45 7.63
N LEU A 68 -2.75 -11.27 8.81
CA LEU A 68 -3.40 -10.51 9.89
C LEU A 68 -3.57 -9.03 9.53
N PHE A 69 -2.56 -8.42 8.90
CA PHE A 69 -2.66 -7.04 8.45
C PHE A 69 -3.71 -6.88 7.35
N SER A 70 -3.75 -7.78 6.38
CA SER A 70 -4.79 -7.80 5.33
C SER A 70 -6.19 -8.01 5.90
N LEU A 71 -6.35 -8.92 6.87
CA LEU A 71 -7.64 -9.10 7.53
C LEU A 71 -8.06 -7.84 8.30
N ALA A 72 -7.13 -7.23 9.05
CA ALA A 72 -7.39 -6.01 9.79
C ALA A 72 -7.76 -4.83 8.87
N SER A 73 -7.06 -4.65 7.75
CA SER A 73 -7.35 -3.59 6.78
C SER A 73 -8.69 -3.82 6.06
N MET A 74 -9.02 -5.07 5.73
CA MET A 74 -10.31 -5.43 5.16
C MET A 74 -11.46 -5.11 6.11
N LEU A 75 -11.33 -5.54 7.38
CA LEU A 75 -12.34 -5.27 8.40
C LEU A 75 -12.48 -3.78 8.68
N LEU A 76 -11.36 -3.05 8.79
CA LEU A 76 -11.36 -1.60 8.97
C LEU A 76 -12.10 -0.90 7.82
N THR A 77 -11.76 -1.24 6.57
CA THR A 77 -12.40 -0.67 5.37
C THR A 77 -13.89 -0.98 5.35
N TYR A 78 -14.27 -2.23 5.60
CA TYR A 78 -15.67 -2.64 5.69
C TYR A 78 -16.42 -1.81 6.74
N LEU A 79 -15.88 -1.71 7.96
CA LEU A 79 -16.49 -0.93 9.04
C LEU A 79 -16.66 0.53 8.66
N VAL A 80 -15.61 1.17 8.11
CA VAL A 80 -15.65 2.56 7.64
C VAL A 80 -16.79 2.76 6.64
N LEU A 81 -16.97 1.87 5.67
CA LEU A 81 -18.06 1.96 4.68
C LEU A 81 -19.45 1.78 5.32
N ARG A 82 -19.57 0.89 6.31
CA ARG A 82 -20.82 0.64 7.03
C ARG A 82 -21.20 1.79 7.97
N VAL A 83 -20.22 2.49 8.53
CA VAL A 83 -20.44 3.64 9.41
C VAL A 83 -20.21 5.00 8.73
N GLN A 84 -20.02 5.06 7.40
CA GLN A 84 -19.62 6.30 6.72
C GLN A 84 -20.56 7.48 6.99
N HIS A 85 -21.86 7.19 7.17
CA HIS A 85 -22.88 8.18 7.48
C HIS A 85 -22.69 8.86 8.85
N LEU A 86 -21.96 8.23 9.77
CA LEU A 86 -21.62 8.77 11.10
C LEU A 86 -20.25 9.47 11.12
N LEU A 87 -19.43 9.27 10.09
CA LEU A 87 -18.09 9.84 10.03
C LEU A 87 -18.13 11.32 9.64
N PRO A 88 -17.17 12.13 10.13
CA PRO A 88 -16.97 13.46 9.60
C PRO A 88 -16.57 13.40 8.12
N LEU A 89 -16.66 14.53 7.41
CA LEU A 89 -16.33 14.64 5.97
C LEU A 89 -17.35 14.01 5.01
N ASN A 90 -18.64 14.01 5.39
CA ASN A 90 -19.76 13.63 4.52
C ASN A 90 -20.67 14.85 4.20
N PRO A 91 -20.20 15.84 3.41
CA PRO A 91 -20.97 17.05 3.11
C PRO A 91 -22.24 16.78 2.30
N GLN A 92 -22.29 15.64 1.59
CA GLN A 92 -23.43 15.21 0.78
C GLN A 92 -24.47 14.41 1.59
N GLY A 93 -24.19 14.09 2.86
CA GLY A 93 -25.12 13.35 3.71
C GLY A 93 -25.40 11.92 3.21
N LEU A 94 -24.42 11.27 2.59
CA LEU A 94 -24.54 9.91 2.07
C LEU A 94 -24.86 8.92 3.20
N SER A 95 -25.74 7.96 2.92
CA SER A 95 -26.09 6.87 3.83
C SER A 95 -25.00 5.81 3.93
N ALA A 96 -25.14 4.86 4.86
CA ALA A 96 -24.26 3.68 4.93
C ALA A 96 -24.25 2.91 3.60
N VAL A 97 -23.07 2.47 3.16
CA VAL A 97 -22.97 1.58 2.00
C VAL A 97 -23.66 0.24 2.32
N PRO A 98 -24.52 -0.31 1.43
CA PRO A 98 -25.12 -1.63 1.61
C PRO A 98 -24.09 -2.71 1.92
N ASP A 99 -24.50 -3.72 2.68
CA ASP A 99 -23.63 -4.73 3.28
C ASP A 99 -22.80 -5.49 2.25
N ARG A 100 -23.44 -5.96 1.19
CA ARG A 100 -22.79 -6.66 0.09
C ARG A 100 -21.79 -5.77 -0.64
N GLN A 101 -22.18 -4.54 -0.98
CA GLN A 101 -21.32 -3.61 -1.70
C GLN A 101 -20.11 -3.19 -0.85
N ALA A 102 -20.31 -2.97 0.45
CA ALA A 102 -19.24 -2.66 1.39
C ALA A 102 -18.24 -3.82 1.49
N PHE A 103 -18.73 -5.07 1.52
CA PHE A 103 -17.87 -6.26 1.52
C PHE A 103 -17.07 -6.40 0.23
N GLU A 104 -17.73 -6.33 -0.94
CA GLU A 104 -17.08 -6.45 -2.25
C GLU A 104 -16.02 -5.35 -2.44
N THR A 105 -16.31 -4.14 -1.99
CA THR A 105 -15.37 -3.01 -2.04
C THR A 105 -14.19 -3.24 -1.10
N ALA A 106 -14.44 -3.58 0.17
CA ALA A 106 -13.36 -3.85 1.13
C ALA A 106 -12.46 -5.01 0.68
N ALA A 107 -13.04 -6.07 0.12
CA ALA A 107 -12.29 -7.18 -0.44
C ALA A 107 -11.39 -6.73 -1.61
N SER A 108 -11.97 -6.02 -2.59
CA SER A 108 -11.25 -5.54 -3.78
C SER A 108 -10.03 -4.67 -3.42
N PHE A 109 -10.19 -3.72 -2.50
CA PHE A 109 -9.08 -2.86 -2.06
C PHE A 109 -8.02 -3.62 -1.24
N THR A 110 -8.41 -4.68 -0.52
CA THR A 110 -7.47 -5.50 0.24
C THR A 110 -6.66 -6.43 -0.67
N THR A 111 -7.26 -6.92 -1.75
CA THR A 111 -6.63 -7.91 -2.63
C THR A 111 -5.67 -7.32 -3.68
N ASN A 112 -5.80 -6.03 -4.01
CA ASN A 112 -5.05 -5.32 -5.08
C ASN A 112 -4.93 -6.16 -6.36
#